data_AF-A0A920HJI8-F1
#
_entry.id   AF-A0A920HJI8-F1
#
_cell.length_a   1.000
_cell.length_b   1.000
_cell.length_c   1.000
_cell.angle_alpha   90.00
_cell.angle_beta   90.00
_cell.angle_gamma   90.00
#
_symmetry.space_group_name_H-M   'P 1'
#
loop_
_entity.id
_entity.type
_entity.pdbx_description
1 polymer ?
#
loop_
_entity_poly.entity_id
_entity_poly.type
_entity_poly.pdbx_seq_one_letter_code
_entity_poly.pdbx_strand_id
1 'polypeptide(L)' 'MGIVLICLILGLAISIERIIYLNLSTTNSNKLTDDVEEALKSGGVEAAKEVCRNTKGPVASIFYQGLRQSKRWS' A
#
# COMPACT_ATOMS: atom_id res chain seq x y z
N MET A 1 -0.52 -42.60 5.18
CA MET A 1 0.60 -42.02 4.41
C MET A 1 0.19 -40.87 3.46
N GLY A 2 -1.09 -40.69 3.06
CA GLY A 2 -1.49 -39.56 2.18
C GLY A 2 -1.76 -38.22 2.89
N ILE A 3 -2.22 -38.26 4.14
CA ILE A 3 -2.59 -37.06 4.91
C ILE A 3 -1.42 -36.10 5.13
N VAL A 4 -0.20 -36.64 5.25
CA VAL A 4 1.04 -35.87 5.49
C VAL A 4 1.40 -35.06 4.23
N LEU A 5 1.21 -35.64 3.04
CA LEU A 5 1.48 -34.97 1.77
C LEU A 5 0.53 -33.78 1.54
N ILE A 6 -0.76 -33.95 1.83
CA ILE A 6 -1.76 -32.88 1.74
C ILE A 6 -1.44 -31.74 2.72
N CYS A 7 -1.03 -32.07 3.94
CA CYS A 7 -0.66 -31.08 4.94
C CYS A 7 0.56 -30.24 4.50
N LEU A 8 1.54 -30.87 3.85
CA LEU A 8 2.72 -30.19 3.31
C LEU A 8 2.35 -29.19 2.20
N ILE A 9 1.45 -29.57 1.31
CA ILE A 9 1.02 -28.75 0.16
C ILE A 9 0.18 -27.56 0.63
N LEU A 10 -0.77 -27.78 1.56
CA LEU A 10 -1.61 -26.71 2.11
C LEU A 10 -0.80 -25.75 3.00
N GLY A 11 0.13 -26.26 3.81
CA GLY A 11 1.01 -25.42 4.64
C GLY A 11 1.93 -24.53 3.79
N LEU A 12 2.46 -25.04 2.68
CA LEU A 12 3.26 -24.26 1.75
C LEU A 12 2.42 -23.18 1.04
N ALA A 13 1.20 -23.52 0.62
CA ALA A 13 0.28 -22.59 -0.04
C ALA A 13 -0.07 -21.39 0.86
N ILE A 14 -0.41 -21.64 2.13
CA ILE A 14 -0.71 -20.59 3.12
C ILE A 14 0.53 -19.71 3.40
N SER A 15 1.72 -20.33 3.46
CA SER A 15 2.96 -19.59 3.66
C SER A 15 3.25 -18.63 2.50
N ILE A 16 3.01 -19.07 1.25
CA ILE A 16 3.19 -18.24 0.05
C ILE A 16 2.17 -17.10 0.00
N GLU A 17 0.89 -17.37 0.30
CA GLU A 17 -0.16 -16.34 0.38
C GLU A 17 0.23 -15.22 1.36
N ARG A 18 0.72 -15.58 2.55
CA ARG A 18 1.16 -14.62 3.56
C ARG A 18 2.44 -13.88 3.15
N ILE A 19 3.40 -14.52 2.49
CA ILE A 19 4.59 -13.85 1.94
C ILE A 19 4.17 -12.78 0.92
N ILE A 20 3.28 -13.11 -0.02
CA ILE A 20 2.81 -12.17 -1.04
C ILE A 20 2.01 -11.04 -0.39
N TYR A 21 1.13 -11.33 0.59
CA TYR A 21 0.37 -10.33 1.32
C TYR A 21 1.26 -9.34 2.10
N LEU A 22 2.29 -9.85 2.79
CA LEU A 22 3.28 -9.01 3.46
C LEU A 22 4.10 -8.20 2.45
N ASN A 23 4.56 -8.84 1.37
CA ASN A 23 5.35 -8.17 0.33
C ASN A 23 4.51 -7.11 -0.40
N LEU A 24 3.22 -7.33 -0.64
CA LEU A 24 2.32 -6.32 -1.20
C LEU A 24 2.12 -5.15 -0.22
N SER A 25 2.02 -5.43 1.07
CA SER A 25 1.92 -4.40 2.13
C SER A 25 3.19 -3.54 2.22
N THR A 26 4.38 -4.12 1.99
CA THR A 26 5.67 -3.43 2.05
C THR A 26 6.09 -2.79 0.70
N THR A 27 5.87 -3.46 -0.43
CA THR A 27 6.40 -3.08 -1.74
C THR A 27 5.51 -2.09 -2.49
N ASN A 28 4.20 -2.05 -2.21
CA ASN A 28 3.33 -1.01 -2.79
C ASN A 28 3.48 0.32 -2.03
N SER A 29 3.69 0.30 -0.71
CA SER A 29 3.84 1.50 0.12
C SER A 29 5.10 2.32 -0.19
N ASN A 30 6.25 1.68 -0.46
CA ASN A 30 7.49 2.40 -0.78
C ASN A 30 7.41 3.15 -2.11
N LYS A 31 6.93 2.51 -3.19
CA LYS A 31 6.76 3.18 -4.49
C LYS A 31 5.72 4.29 -4.41
N LEU A 32 4.65 4.08 -3.65
CA LEU A 32 3.62 5.09 -3.45
C LEU A 32 4.11 6.32 -2.69
N THR A 33 4.97 6.10 -1.70
CA THR A 33 5.55 7.19 -0.91
C THR A 33 6.50 8.02 -1.77
N ASP A 34 7.28 7.37 -2.64
CA ASP A 34 8.17 8.04 -3.61
C ASP A 34 7.38 8.89 -4.62
N ASP A 35 6.33 8.32 -5.24
CA ASP A 35 5.42 9.01 -6.17
C ASP A 35 4.72 10.22 -5.52
N VAL A 36 4.28 10.07 -4.27
CA VAL A 36 3.62 11.14 -3.51
C VAL A 36 4.63 12.22 -3.09
N GLU A 37 5.86 11.86 -2.71
CA GLU A 37 6.91 12.81 -2.35
C GLU A 37 7.38 13.63 -3.56
N GLU A 38 7.53 12.99 -4.72
CA GLU A 38 7.88 13.67 -5.96
C GLU A 38 6.76 14.61 -6.42
N ALA A 39 5.50 14.18 -6.36
CA ALA A 39 4.36 15.04 -6.64
C ALA A 39 4.23 16.21 -5.66
N LEU A 40 4.55 15.99 -4.37
CA LEU A 40 4.54 17.04 -3.35
C LEU A 40 5.65 18.07 -3.59
N LYS A 41 6.85 17.65 -4.01
CA LYS A 41 7.99 18.53 -4.34
C LYS A 41 7.76 19.31 -5.64
N SER A 42 7.12 18.71 -6.64
CA SER A 42 6.96 19.30 -7.98
C SER A 42 5.71 20.21 -8.09
N GLY A 43 4.58 19.83 -7.48
CA GLY A 43 3.29 20.51 -7.66
C GLY A 43 2.51 20.80 -6.37
N GLY A 44 3.13 20.58 -5.21
CA GLY A 44 2.52 20.84 -3.90
C GLY A 44 1.34 19.94 -3.57
N VAL A 45 0.54 20.37 -2.58
CA VAL A 45 -0.55 19.57 -1.98
C VAL A 45 -1.66 19.20 -3.00
N GLU A 46 -1.80 19.96 -4.08
CA GLU A 46 -2.79 19.69 -5.15
C GLU A 46 -2.39 18.49 -6.01
N ALA A 47 -1.14 18.43 -6.45
CA ALA A 47 -0.59 17.32 -7.23
C ALA A 47 -0.55 16.03 -6.39
N ALA A 48 -0.13 16.12 -5.12
CA ALA A 48 -0.15 14.99 -4.21
C ALA A 48 -1.58 14.42 -4.00
N LYS A 49 -2.61 15.28 -3.96
CA LYS A 49 -4.02 14.84 -3.90
C LYS A 49 -4.45 14.08 -5.15
N GLU A 50 -3.94 14.44 -6.33
CA GLU A 50 -4.27 13.76 -7.60
C GLU A 50 -3.61 12.37 -7.68
N VAL A 51 -2.34 12.25 -7.27
CA VAL A 51 -1.64 10.96 -7.17
C VAL A 51 -2.31 10.03 -6.15
N CYS A 52 -2.74 10.57 -5.01
CA CYS A 52 -3.52 9.83 -4.02
C CYS A 52 -4.93 9.44 -4.51
N ARG A 53 -5.49 10.15 -5.51
CA ARG A 53 -6.79 9.84 -6.13
C ARG A 53 -6.68 8.75 -7.19
N ASN A 54 -5.60 8.77 -7.96
CA ASN A 54 -5.29 7.76 -8.97
C ASN A 54 -4.82 6.44 -8.34
N THR A 55 -4.25 6.49 -7.13
CA THR A 55 -3.87 5.29 -6.41
C THR A 55 -5.00 4.76 -5.54
N LYS A 56 -5.49 3.56 -5.87
CA LYS A 56 -6.45 2.82 -5.04
C LYS A 56 -5.70 1.96 -4.03
N GLY A 57 -5.73 2.35 -2.76
CA GLY A 57 -5.15 1.58 -1.68
C GLY A 57 -5.40 2.19 -0.30
N PRO A 58 -5.29 1.39 0.77
CA PRO A 58 -5.47 1.87 2.13
C PRO A 58 -4.51 3.03 2.47
N VAL A 59 -3.27 2.97 1.96
CA VAL A 59 -2.23 3.99 2.19
C VAL A 59 -2.59 5.33 1.51
N ALA A 60 -3.07 5.30 0.26
CA ALA A 60 -3.48 6.51 -0.46
C ALA A 60 -4.67 7.21 0.22
N SER A 61 -5.62 6.44 0.75
CA SER A 61 -6.76 6.98 1.51
C SER A 61 -6.31 7.66 2.81
N ILE A 62 -5.31 7.10 3.51
CA ILE A 62 -4.73 7.71 4.71
C ILE A 62 -3.98 9.01 4.36
N PHE A 63 -3.16 9.02 3.31
CA PHE A 63 -2.47 10.23 2.86
C PHE A 63 -3.45 11.33 2.44
N TYR A 64 -4.48 11.00 1.66
CA TYR A 64 -5.51 11.95 1.25
C TYR A 64 -6.27 12.52 2.46
N GLN A 65 -6.63 11.68 3.43
CA GLN A 65 -7.28 12.12 4.67
C GLN A 65 -6.36 13.02 5.51
N GLY A 66 -5.08 12.69 5.65
CA GLY A 66 -4.08 13.51 6.33
C GLY A 66 -3.89 14.88 5.69
N LEU A 67 -3.70 14.91 4.36
CA LEU A 67 -3.58 16.15 3.58
C LEU A 67 -4.85 17.01 3.65
N ARG A 68 -6.03 16.38 3.65
CA ARG A 68 -7.32 17.09 3.78
C ARG A 68 -7.52 17.65 5.19
N GLN A 69 -7.08 16.95 6.22
CA GLN A 69 -7.18 17.38 7.62
C GLN A 69 -6.20 18.52 7.90
N SER A 70 -4.99 18.49 7.35
CA SER A 70 -3.99 19.57 7.47
C SER A 70 -4.54 20.95 7.08
N LYS A 71 -5.32 21.06 5.98
CA LYS A 71 -5.97 22.32 5.57
C LYS A 71 -7.13 22.77 6.47
N ARG A 72 -7.66 21.90 7.35
CA ARG A 72 -8.76 22.24 8.27
C ARG A 72 -8.26 22.91 9.57
N TRP A 73 -6.98 22.73 9.89
CA TRP A 73 -6.34 23.24 11.12
C TRP A 73 -5.39 24.42 10.88
N SER A 74 -5.21 24.85 9.63
CA SER A 74 -4.52 26.09 9.26
C SER A 74 -5.52 27.13 8.79
#